data_AF-A0A937MZR5-F1
#
_entry.id   AF-A0A937MZR5-F1
#
_cell.length_a   1.000
_cell.length_b   1.000
_cell.length_c   1.000
_cell.angle_alpha   90.00
_cell.angle_beta   90.00
_cell.angle_gamma   90.00
#
_symmetry.space_group_name_H-M   'P 1'
#
loop_
_entity.id
_entity.type
_entity.pdbx_description
1 polymer ?
#
loop_
_entity_poly.entity_id
_entity_poly.type
_entity_poly.pdbx_seq_one_letter_code
_entity_poly.pdbx_strand_id
1 'polypeptide(L)'
;MPAKTEKPNEFDPYREALVVETTTVWSPECENLGLEEKTRIGDALHADPENCARLVYVRQHTGFSRQITVTPDDVDRVKGR
;
A
#
# COMPACT_ATOMS: atom_id res chain seq x y z
N MET A 1 3.64 25.71 -11.97
CA MET A 1 2.53 24.81 -11.58
C MET A 1 2.87 24.27 -10.20
N PRO A 2 2.14 24.61 -9.12
CA PRO A 2 2.42 24.01 -7.82
C PRO A 2 2.04 22.53 -7.90
N ALA A 3 3.02 21.64 -7.70
CA ALA A 3 2.78 20.22 -7.49
C ALA A 3 1.77 20.10 -6.36
N LYS A 4 0.59 19.55 -6.66
CA LYS A 4 -0.44 19.31 -5.65
C LYS A 4 0.21 18.49 -4.55
N THR A 5 0.12 18.97 -3.33
CA THR A 5 0.46 18.23 -2.11
C THR A 5 -0.49 17.04 -2.02
N GLU A 6 -0.22 15.97 -2.75
CA GLU A 6 -0.90 14.70 -2.60
C GLU A 6 -0.42 14.12 -1.27
N LYS A 7 -1.27 14.22 -0.24
CA LYS A 7 -1.03 13.56 1.05
C LYS A 7 -1.00 12.04 0.77
N PRO A 8 0.13 11.35 0.95
CA PRO A 8 0.31 9.96 0.51
C PRO A 8 -0.41 8.91 1.39
N ASN A 9 -1.38 9.34 2.22
CA ASN A 9 -1.94 8.56 3.32
C ASN A 9 -3.46 8.69 3.49
N GLU A 10 -4.19 9.36 2.58
CA GLU A 10 -5.65 9.49 2.73
C GLU A 10 -6.33 8.33 1.99
N PHE A 11 -6.74 7.31 2.75
CA PHE A 11 -7.64 6.28 2.25
C PHE A 11 -8.91 6.95 1.72
N ASP A 12 -9.21 6.73 0.45
CA ASP A 12 -10.33 7.35 -0.25
C ASP A 12 -11.33 6.24 -0.62
N PRO A 13 -12.46 6.11 0.09
CA PRO A 13 -13.41 5.02 -0.12
C PRO A 13 -14.02 5.02 -1.53
N TYR A 14 -14.08 6.18 -2.20
CA TYR A 14 -14.55 6.26 -3.58
C TYR A 14 -13.51 5.71 -4.55
N ARG A 15 -12.22 6.03 -4.36
CA ARG A 15 -11.15 5.44 -5.17
C ARG A 15 -11.03 3.95 -4.91
N GLU A 16 -11.12 3.52 -3.66
CA GLU A 16 -11.08 2.11 -3.27
C GLU A 16 -12.21 1.30 -3.93
N ALA A 17 -13.43 1.85 -4.01
CA ALA A 17 -14.53 1.21 -4.72
C ALA A 17 -14.28 1.02 -6.23
N LEU A 18 -13.35 1.79 -6.82
CA LEU A 18 -12.95 1.73 -8.22
C LEU A 18 -11.59 1.02 -8.42
N VAL A 19 -11.06 0.39 -7.38
CA VAL A 19 -9.82 -0.37 -7.47
C VAL A 19 -10.05 -1.64 -8.26
N VAL A 20 -9.27 -1.81 -9.32
CA VAL A 20 -9.31 -2.98 -10.20
C VAL A 20 -8.09 -3.87 -10.02
N GLU A 21 -7.03 -3.35 -9.41
CA GLU A 21 -5.77 -4.05 -9.22
C GLU A 21 -5.06 -3.56 -7.95
N THR A 22 -4.37 -4.46 -7.27
CA THR A 22 -3.58 -4.16 -6.07
C THR A 22 -2.11 -4.45 -6.32
N THR A 23 -1.24 -3.51 -5.98
CA THR A 23 0.20 -3.63 -6.15
C THR A 23 0.90 -3.40 -4.81
N THR A 24 1.80 -4.31 -4.46
CA THR A 24 2.67 -4.16 -3.28
C THR A 24 4.06 -3.74 -3.72
N VAL A 25 4.53 -2.60 -3.22
CA VAL A 25 5.90 -2.13 -3.42
C VAL A 25 6.66 -2.29 -2.12
N TRP A 26 7.81 -2.97 -2.16
CA TRP A 26 8.66 -3.16 -1.00
C TRP A 26 9.69 -2.04 -0.94
N SER A 27 9.77 -1.36 0.21
CA SER A 27 10.88 -0.44 0.45
C SER A 27 12.20 -1.22 0.49
N PRO A 28 13.32 -0.61 0.08
CA PRO A 28 14.62 -1.28 0.05
C PRO A 28 15.05 -1.81 1.44
N GLU A 29 14.58 -1.17 2.50
CA GLU A 29 14.81 -1.61 3.89
C GLU A 29 14.13 -2.96 4.21
N CYS A 30 13.06 -3.29 3.48
CA CYS A 30 12.28 -4.52 3.64
C CYS A 30 12.60 -5.57 2.57
N GLU A 31 13.57 -5.31 1.67
CA GLU A 31 13.92 -6.25 0.60
C GLU A 31 14.50 -7.57 1.13
N ASN A 32 15.15 -7.54 2.29
CA ASN A 32 15.73 -8.72 2.95
C ASN A 32 14.71 -9.69 3.57
N LEU A 33 13.41 -9.35 3.57
CA LEU A 33 12.37 -10.26 4.08
C LEU A 33 12.21 -11.48 3.16
N GLY A 34 11.99 -12.64 3.77
CA GLY A 34 11.70 -13.88 3.05
C GLY A 34 10.41 -13.77 2.23
N LEU A 35 10.31 -14.56 1.16
CA LEU A 35 9.20 -14.46 0.19
C LEU A 35 7.84 -14.77 0.86
N GLU A 36 7.79 -15.76 1.74
CA GLU A 36 6.58 -16.08 2.53
C GLU A 36 6.16 -14.93 3.44
N GLU A 37 7.13 -14.26 4.06
CA GLU A 37 6.90 -13.16 4.98
C GLU A 37 6.39 -11.93 4.22
N LYS A 38 6.98 -11.67 3.05
CA LYS A 38 6.48 -10.65 2.13
C LYS A 38 5.05 -10.91 1.71
N THR A 39 4.71 -12.15 1.33
CA THR A 39 3.34 -12.50 0.97
C THR A 39 2.36 -12.26 2.12
N ARG A 40 2.68 -12.73 3.34
CA ARG A 40 1.80 -12.52 4.51
C ARG A 40 1.60 -11.04 4.83
N ILE A 41 2.68 -10.26 4.83
CA ILE A 41 2.62 -8.83 5.14
C ILE A 41 1.86 -8.08 4.04
N GLY A 42 2.12 -8.39 2.77
CA GLY A 42 1.39 -7.80 1.65
C GLY A 42 -0.12 -8.05 1.74
N ASP A 43 -0.51 -9.30 2.03
CA ASP A 43 -1.92 -9.67 2.21
C ASP A 43 -2.56 -8.94 3.39
N ALA A 44 -1.89 -8.91 4.55
CA ALA A 44 -2.37 -8.21 5.73
C ALA A 44 -2.55 -6.69 5.50
N LEU A 45 -1.63 -6.07 4.77
CA LEU A 45 -1.72 -4.65 4.43
C LEU A 45 -2.81 -4.36 3.39
N HIS A 46 -3.04 -5.28 2.45
CA HIS A 46 -4.15 -5.17 1.52
C HIS A 46 -5.51 -5.45 2.13
N ALA A 47 -5.57 -6.25 3.20
CA ALA A 47 -6.76 -6.45 4.02
C ALA A 47 -7.10 -5.22 4.87
N ASP A 48 -6.08 -4.43 5.24
CA ASP A 48 -6.22 -3.23 6.09
C ASP A 48 -5.50 -2.01 5.47
N PRO A 49 -5.96 -1.55 4.28
CA PRO A 49 -5.31 -0.49 3.51
C PRO A 49 -5.35 0.87 4.21
N GLU A 50 -6.34 1.11 5.08
CA GLU A 50 -6.54 2.37 5.80
C GLU A 50 -5.41 2.67 6.79
N ASN A 51 -4.77 1.65 7.35
CA ASN A 51 -3.66 1.81 8.28
C ASN A 51 -2.30 1.79 7.59
N CYS A 52 -2.22 1.52 6.29
CA CYS A 52 -0.93 1.47 5.59
C CYS A 52 -0.18 2.81 5.68
N ALA A 53 1.11 2.77 6.03
CA ALA A 53 1.90 3.99 6.19
C ALA A 53 2.04 4.80 4.89
N ARG A 54 1.95 4.14 3.73
CA ARG A 54 1.99 4.76 2.41
C ARG A 54 1.03 4.06 1.45
N LEU A 55 -0.02 4.77 1.06
CA LEU A 55 -1.08 4.30 0.17
C LEU A 55 -1.24 5.27 -1.00
N VAL A 56 -1.13 4.75 -2.22
CA VAL A 56 -1.26 5.54 -3.44
C VAL A 56 -2.30 4.90 -4.35
N TYR A 57 -3.28 5.69 -4.77
CA TYR A 57 -4.22 5.28 -5.82
C TYR A 57 -3.72 5.82 -7.15
N VAL A 58 -3.26 4.93 -8.02
CA VAL A 58 -2.80 5.27 -9.37
C VAL A 58 -3.98 5.15 -10.32
N ARG A 59 -4.27 6.22 -11.08
CA ARG A 59 -5.37 6.19 -12.05
C ARG A 59 -5.04 5.23 -13.19
N GLN A 60 -5.92 4.26 -13.42
CA GLN A 60 -5.86 3.31 -14.53
C GLN A 60 -6.91 3.66 -15.59
N HIS A 61 -6.75 3.06 -16.78
CA HIS A 61 -7.69 3.26 -17.90
C HIS A 61 -9.12 2.85 -17.54
N THR A 62 -9.28 1.78 -16.76
CA THR A 62 -10.58 1.20 -16.37
C THR A 62 -10.94 1.42 -14.90
N GLY A 63 -10.12 2.12 -14.12
CA GLY A 63 -10.33 2.26 -12.68
C GLY A 63 -9.13 2.87 -11.97
N PHE A 64 -8.77 2.32 -10.81
CA PHE A 64 -7.55 2.66 -10.07
C PHE A 64 -6.76 1.39 -9.74
N SER A 65 -5.43 1.49 -9.71
CA SER A 65 -4.59 0.51 -9.05
C SER A 65 -4.25 1.03 -7.66
N ARG A 66 -4.49 0.22 -6.64
CA ARG A 66 -4.09 0.52 -5.28
C ARG A 66 -2.66 0.04 -5.06
N GLN A 67 -1.75 0.98 -4.91
CA GLN A 67 -0.36 0.70 -4.61
C GLN A 67 -0.08 0.98 -3.14
N ILE A 68 0.34 -0.04 -2.40
CA ILE A 68 0.85 0.11 -1.04
C ILE A 68 2.38 0.06 -1.08
N THR A 69 3.03 0.95 -0.35
CA THR A 69 4.48 0.86 -0.15
C THR A 69 4.75 0.33 1.25
N VAL A 70 5.22 -0.90 1.34
CA VAL A 70 5.54 -1.55 2.60
C VAL A 70 6.79 -0.90 3.18
N THR A 71 6.65 -0.36 4.39
CA THR A 71 7.74 0.22 5.17
C THR A 71 8.10 -0.68 6.36
N PRO A 72 9.25 -0.48 7.01
CA PRO A 72 9.59 -1.22 8.22
C PRO A 72 8.55 -1.08 9.34
N ASP A 73 7.87 0.07 9.42
CA ASP A 73 6.80 0.33 10.38
C ASP A 73 5.57 -0.56 10.13
N ASP A 74 5.17 -0.70 8.85
CA ASP A 74 4.10 -1.63 8.45
C ASP A 74 4.47 -3.09 8.76
N VAL A 75 5.73 -3.47 8.54
CA VAL A 75 6.24 -4.80 8.83
C VAL A 75 6.19 -5.09 10.34
N ASP A 76 6.68 -4.16 11.17
CA ASP A 76 6.67 -4.30 12.62
C ASP A 76 5.24 -4.42 13.15
N ARG A 77 4.32 -3.57 12.65
CA ARG A 77 2.89 -3.64 12.98
C ARG A 77 2.28 -5.00 12.66
N VAL A 78 2.52 -5.53 11.46
CA VAL A 78 1.93 -6.80 11.03
C VAL A 78 2.56 -7.97 11.78
N LYS A 79 3.87 -7.93 12.04
CA LYS A 79 4.58 -8.99 12.79
C LYS A 79 4.27 -8.98 14.28
N GLY A 80 3.93 -7.83 14.85
CA GLY A 80 3.56 -7.68 16.26
C GLY A 80 2.13 -8.14 16.60
N ARG A 81 1.36 -8.62 15.62
CA ARG A 81 -0.02 -9.10 15.77
C ARG A 81 -0.10 -10.62 15.75
#